data_AF-A0A973P7Z4-F1
#
_entry.id   AF-A0A973P7Z4-F1
#
_cell.length_a   1.000
_cell.length_b   1.000
_cell.length_c   1.000
_cell.angle_alpha   90.00
_cell.angle_beta   90.00
_cell.angle_gamma   90.00
#
_symmetry.space_group_name_H-M   'P 1'
#
loop_
_entity.id
_entity.type
_entity.pdbx_description
1 polymer ?
#
loop_
_entity_poly.entity_id
_entity_poly.type
_entity_poly.pdbx_seq_one_letter_code
_entity_poly.pdbx_strand_id
1 'polypeptide(L)'
;MAPGLVAVRPPMLAVYADGRAIADAGHELRLPPAEVKTLVEALNHDLAGQPATASPRPGSPTIYDAPTTVIGVDSGSGMREVHVPYLEHATASYDAALVSARDRL
;
A
#
# COMPACT_ATOMS: atom_id res chain seq x y z
N MET A 1 18.19 13.42 -28.27
CA MET A 1 17.73 13.18 -26.89
C MET A 1 18.15 11.78 -26.52
N ALA A 2 18.95 11.60 -25.47
CA ALA A 2 19.20 10.26 -24.91
C ALA A 2 17.87 9.71 -24.38
N PRO A 3 17.57 8.41 -24.52
CA PRO A 3 16.37 7.82 -23.93
C PRO A 3 16.41 8.07 -22.43
N GLY A 4 15.52 8.94 -21.95
CA GLY A 4 15.41 9.29 -20.55
C GLY A 4 15.06 8.05 -19.74
N LEU A 5 15.75 7.86 -18.61
CA LEU A 5 15.41 6.85 -17.61
C LEU A 5 13.90 6.92 -17.33
N VAL A 6 13.17 5.86 -17.67
CA VAL A 6 11.76 5.74 -17.30
C VAL A 6 11.73 5.49 -15.81
N ALA A 7 11.27 6.48 -15.03
CA ALA A 7 11.03 6.28 -13.61
C ALA A 7 9.89 5.27 -13.47
N VAL A 8 10.21 4.05 -13.00
CA VAL A 8 9.21 3.07 -12.59
C VAL A 8 8.57 3.62 -11.31
N ARG A 9 7.40 4.25 -11.46
CA ARG A 9 6.59 4.64 -10.31
C ARG A 9 5.82 3.40 -9.85
N PRO A 10 5.81 3.08 -8.54
CA PRO A 10 4.96 2.02 -8.04
C PRO A 10 3.51 2.33 -8.45
N PRO A 11 2.71 1.30 -8.79
CA PRO A 11 1.31 1.50 -9.13
C PRO A 11 0.62 2.26 -8.00
N MET A 12 -0.02 3.38 -8.34
CA MET A 12 -0.78 4.18 -7.38
C MET A 12 -2.25 3.79 -7.48
N LEU A 13 -2.80 3.17 -6.43
CA LEU A 13 -4.24 3.05 -6.24
C LEU A 13 -4.67 4.02 -5.15
N ALA A 14 -5.65 4.88 -5.47
CA ALA A 14 -6.34 5.70 -4.48
C ALA A 14 -7.83 5.39 -4.52
N VAL A 15 -8.40 5.00 -3.38
CA VAL A 15 -9.85 4.79 -3.21
C VAL A 15 -10.41 5.91 -2.34
N TYR A 16 -11.34 6.68 -2.89
CA TYR A 16 -12.00 7.78 -2.20
C TYR A 16 -13.27 7.32 -1.49
N ALA A 17 -13.70 8.08 -0.48
CA ALA A 17 -14.89 7.78 0.33
C ALA A 17 -16.19 7.71 -0.48
N ASP A 18 -16.26 8.42 -1.61
CA ASP A 18 -17.40 8.29 -2.51
C ASP A 18 -17.40 6.93 -3.23
N GLY A 19 -16.28 6.20 -3.30
CA GLY A 19 -16.09 4.94 -4.02
C GLY A 19 -15.32 5.08 -5.33
N ARG A 20 -14.78 6.25 -5.65
CA ARG A 20 -13.94 6.44 -6.84
C ARG A 20 -12.59 5.79 -6.57
N ALA A 21 -12.20 4.87 -7.44
CA ALA A 21 -10.91 4.21 -7.40
C ALA A 21 -10.09 4.67 -8.62
N ILE A 22 -8.94 5.29 -8.37
CA ILE A 22 -8.02 5.72 -9.43
C ILE A 22 -6.79 4.82 -9.36
N ALA A 23 -6.63 3.96 -10.36
CA ALA A 23 -5.45 3.15 -10.58
C ALA A 23 -4.58 3.81 -11.66
N ASP A 24 -3.31 4.06 -11.34
CA ASP A 24 -2.26 4.53 -12.25
C ASP A 24 -2.69 5.67 -13.20
N ALA A 25 -3.09 6.81 -12.61
CA ALA A 25 -3.38 8.12 -13.24
C ALA A 25 -4.28 8.13 -14.51
N GLY A 26 -4.82 6.99 -14.92
CA GLY A 26 -5.48 6.80 -16.21
C GLY A 26 -6.56 5.73 -16.20
N HIS A 27 -6.68 4.93 -15.13
CA HIS A 27 -7.77 3.97 -14.97
C HIS A 27 -8.65 4.38 -13.78
N GLU A 28 -9.88 4.77 -14.08
CA GLU A 28 -10.88 5.08 -13.07
C GLU A 28 -11.94 3.97 -13.01
N LEU A 29 -12.22 3.52 -11.80
CA LEU A 29 -13.23 2.52 -11.48
C LEU A 29 -14.13 3.04 -10.36
N ARG A 30 -15.29 2.41 -10.21
CA ARG A 30 -16.27 2.75 -9.17
C ARG A 30 -16.54 1.53 -8.29
N LEU A 31 -16.18 1.63 -7.02
CA LEU A 31 -16.49 0.65 -6.00
C LEU A 31 -17.87 0.93 -5.38
N PRO A 32 -18.70 -0.08 -5.16
CA PRO A 32 -19.91 0.04 -4.35
C PRO A 32 -19.60 0.55 -2.93
N PRO A 33 -20.47 1.36 -2.31
CA PRO A 33 -20.22 1.90 -0.97
C PRO A 33 -19.96 0.84 0.11
N ALA A 34 -20.61 -0.33 0.00
CA ALA A 34 -20.39 -1.45 0.92
C ALA A 34 -18.98 -2.05 0.80
N GLU A 35 -18.42 -2.09 -0.41
CA GLU A 35 -17.06 -2.57 -0.66
C GLU A 35 -16.03 -1.58 -0.14
N VAL A 36 -16.25 -0.27 -0.33
CA VAL A 36 -15.40 0.79 0.24
C VAL A 36 -15.36 0.67 1.76
N LYS A 37 -16.52 0.51 2.40
CA LYS A 37 -16.60 0.34 3.86
C LYS A 37 -15.82 -0.90 4.31
N THR A 38 -16.01 -2.03 3.64
CA THR A 38 -15.31 -3.28 3.95
C THR A 38 -13.80 -3.13 3.77
N LEU A 39 -13.36 -2.44 2.72
CA LEU A 39 -11.95 -2.15 2.45
C LEU A 39 -11.33 -1.30 3.57
N VAL A 40 -11.99 -0.21 3.97
CA VAL A 40 -11.51 0.67 5.04
C VAL A 40 -11.43 -0.08 6.38
N GLU A 41 -12.43 -0.89 6.72
CA GLU A 41 -12.43 -1.70 7.93
C GLU A 41 -11.28 -2.72 7.94
N ALA A 42 -11.05 -3.42 6.82
CA ALA A 42 -9.96 -4.38 6.68
C ALA A 42 -8.59 -3.70 6.77
N LEU A 43 -8.36 -2.60 6.04
CA LEU A 43 -7.10 -1.86 6.09
C LEU A 43 -6.84 -1.28 7.49
N ASN A 44 -7.87 -0.74 8.16
CA ASN A 44 -7.70 -0.24 9.51
C ASN A 44 -7.31 -1.35 10.50
N HIS A 45 -7.86 -2.56 10.32
CA HIS A 45 -7.48 -3.73 11.09
C HIS A 45 -6.05 -4.18 10.79
N ASP A 46 -5.69 -4.35 9.51
CA ASP A 46 -4.38 -4.86 9.08
C ASP A 46 -3.24 -3.89 9.47
N LEU A 47 -3.50 -2.58 9.44
CA LEU A 47 -2.54 -1.56 9.83
C LEU A 47 -2.57 -1.25 11.35
N ALA A 48 -3.48 -1.83 12.11
CA ALA A 48 -3.52 -1.62 13.55
C ALA A 48 -2.28 -2.24 14.22
N GLY A 49 -1.57 -1.46 15.04
CA GLY A 49 -0.37 -1.90 15.74
C GLY A 49 0.90 -1.98 14.88
N GLN A 50 0.80 -1.71 13.57
CA GLN A 50 1.98 -1.57 12.72
C GLN A 50 2.72 -0.26 13.05
N PRO A 51 4.06 -0.26 13.03
CA PRO A 51 4.84 0.98 13.14
C PRO A 51 4.67 1.84 11.89
N ALA A 52 4.94 3.14 11.98
CA ALA A 52 4.90 4.05 10.82
C ALA A 52 5.87 3.63 9.70
N THR A 53 6.99 2.99 10.06
CA THR A 53 7.89 2.33 9.12
C THR A 53 8.10 0.89 9.56
N ALA A 54 7.61 -0.05 8.77
CA ALA A 54 7.80 -1.47 9.01
C ALA A 54 9.24 -1.86 8.70
N SER A 55 9.78 -2.76 9.51
CA SER A 55 11.09 -3.39 9.29
C SER A 55 10.88 -4.86 8.97
N PRO A 56 11.73 -5.46 8.12
CA PRO A 56 11.67 -6.89 7.87
C PRO A 56 12.01 -7.65 9.16
N ARG A 57 11.67 -8.94 9.20
CA ARG A 57 12.10 -9.84 10.25
C ARG A 57 13.63 -9.91 10.32
N PRO A 58 14.22 -9.99 11.53
CA PRO A 58 15.66 -10.15 11.70
C PRO A 58 16.23 -11.30 10.86
N GLY A 59 17.40 -11.10 10.26
CA GLY A 59 18.04 -12.10 9.40
C GLY A 59 17.54 -12.11 7.94
N SER A 60 16.57 -11.27 7.59
CA SER A 60 16.17 -11.10 6.19
C SER A 60 17.26 -10.42 5.36
N PRO A 61 17.43 -10.80 4.08
CA PRO A 61 18.31 -10.08 3.17
C PRO A 61 17.92 -8.60 3.08
N THR A 62 18.91 -7.71 3.10
CA THR A 62 18.69 -6.29 2.83
C THR A 62 18.67 -6.08 1.32
N ILE A 63 17.62 -5.43 0.83
CA ILE A 63 17.46 -5.09 -0.59
C ILE A 63 17.69 -3.58 -0.72
N TYR A 64 18.67 -3.22 -1.54
CA TYR A 64 19.00 -1.83 -1.85
C TYR A 64 18.30 -1.39 -3.14
N ASP A 65 18.13 -0.07 -3.30
CA ASP A 65 17.58 0.57 -4.49
C ASP A 65 16.17 0.10 -4.90
N ALA A 66 15.41 -0.43 -3.94
CA ALA A 66 14.03 -0.88 -4.13
C ALA A 66 13.03 0.16 -3.59
N PRO A 67 11.88 0.34 -4.26
CA PRO A 67 10.88 1.31 -3.84
C PRO A 67 10.26 0.92 -2.49
N THR A 68 9.82 1.92 -1.75
CA THR A 68 8.99 1.73 -0.56
C THR A 68 7.53 1.67 -0.95
N THR A 69 6.83 0.62 -0.52
CA THR A 69 5.37 0.56 -0.61
C THR A 69 4.78 1.35 0.55
N VAL A 70 3.87 2.28 0.27
CA VAL A 70 3.15 3.03 1.30
C VAL A 70 1.70 2.56 1.30
N ILE A 71 1.24 2.04 2.43
CA ILE A 71 -0.14 1.59 2.61
C ILE A 71 -0.83 2.57 3.56
N GLY A 72 -1.92 3.16 3.10
CA GLY A 72 -2.62 4.23 3.79
C GLY A 72 -4.12 3.95 3.94
N VAL A 73 -4.69 4.35 5.08
CA VAL A 73 -6.15 4.34 5.31
C VAL A 73 -6.56 5.52 6.16
N ASP A 74 -7.64 6.21 5.76
CA ASP A 74 -8.33 7.18 6.60
C ASP A 74 -9.66 6.57 7.08
N SER A 75 -9.77 6.33 8.38
CA SER A 75 -10.97 5.79 9.02
C SER A 75 -11.87 6.88 9.64
N GLY A 76 -11.64 8.15 9.32
CA GLY A 76 -12.34 9.31 9.89
C GLY A 76 -11.76 9.81 11.21
N SER A 77 -10.83 9.06 11.82
CA SER A 77 -10.02 9.50 12.97
C SER A 77 -8.70 10.15 12.56
N GLY A 78 -8.44 10.25 11.27
CA GLY A 78 -7.17 10.69 10.69
C GLY A 78 -6.50 9.59 9.86
N MET A 79 -5.62 10.02 8.96
CA MET A 79 -4.86 9.16 8.07
C MET A 79 -3.83 8.34 8.85
N ARG A 80 -3.83 7.02 8.66
CA ARG A 80 -2.75 6.12 9.08
C ARG A 80 -2.01 5.64 7.85
N GLU A 81 -0.70 5.81 7.86
CA GLU A 81 0.21 5.34 6.81
C GLU A 81 1.28 4.43 7.39
N VAL A 82 1.60 3.36 6.66
CA VAL A 82 2.71 2.46 6.97
C VAL A 82 3.62 2.38 5.75
N HIS A 83 4.88 2.72 5.97
CA HIS A 83 5.95 2.63 4.98
C HIS A 83 6.61 1.27 5.07
N VAL A 84 6.62 0.51 3.98
CA VAL A 84 7.15 -0.86 3.92
C VAL A 84 8.22 -0.94 2.82
N PRO A 85 9.50 -0.78 3.19
CA PRO A 85 10.61 -0.84 2.23
C PRO A 85 10.65 -2.19 1.50
N TYR A 86 10.83 -2.19 0.17
CA TYR A 86 11.06 -3.39 -0.66
C TYR A 86 10.05 -4.53 -0.46
N LEU A 87 8.82 -4.23 -0.04
CA LEU A 87 7.78 -5.23 0.26
C LEU A 87 7.57 -6.21 -0.91
N GLU A 88 7.53 -5.69 -2.14
CA GLU A 88 7.34 -6.45 -3.38
C GLU A 88 8.39 -7.55 -3.61
N HIS A 89 9.57 -7.39 -3.02
CA HIS A 89 10.69 -8.33 -3.19
C HIS A 89 10.93 -9.22 -1.96
N ALA A 90 10.23 -8.97 -0.84
CA ALA A 90 10.47 -9.65 0.43
C ALA A 90 9.18 -9.85 1.25
N THR A 91 8.06 -10.19 0.62
CA THR A 91 6.76 -10.37 1.30
C THR A 91 6.83 -11.34 2.48
N ALA A 92 7.57 -12.45 2.34
CA ALA A 92 7.79 -13.44 3.40
C ALA A 92 8.56 -12.89 4.63
N SER A 93 9.27 -11.77 4.46
CA SER A 93 10.03 -11.11 5.52
C SER A 93 9.21 -10.13 6.34
N TYR A 94 7.95 -9.86 6.00
CA TYR A 94 7.10 -8.91 6.71
C TYR A 94 5.98 -9.59 7.50
N ASP A 95 5.21 -8.78 8.24
CA ASP A 95 3.95 -9.21 8.83
C ASP A 95 2.96 -9.58 7.69
N ALA A 96 2.26 -10.70 7.86
CA ALA A 96 1.27 -11.15 6.88
C ALA A 96 0.11 -10.15 6.73
N ALA A 97 -0.18 -9.35 7.77
CA ALA A 97 -1.16 -8.27 7.70
C ALA A 97 -0.76 -7.20 6.67
N LEU A 98 0.53 -6.83 6.57
CA LEU A 98 1.02 -5.85 5.60
C LEU A 98 0.93 -6.39 4.16
N VAL A 99 1.21 -7.68 3.97
CA VAL A 99 1.05 -8.33 2.66
C VAL A 99 -0.42 -8.40 2.27
N SER A 100 -1.29 -8.77 3.21
CA SER A 100 -2.74 -8.82 2.99
C SER A 100 -3.32 -7.44 2.68
N ALA A 101 -2.88 -6.40 3.39
CA ALA A 101 -3.29 -5.03 3.14
C ALA A 101 -2.87 -4.56 1.74
N ARG A 102 -1.64 -4.91 1.31
CA ARG A 102 -1.15 -4.63 -0.04
C ARG A 102 -1.95 -5.36 -1.10
N ASP A 103 -2.26 -6.65 -0.92
CA ASP A 103 -2.96 -7.46 -1.92
C ASP A 103 -4.44 -7.09 -2.11
N ARG A 104 -5.02 -6.30 -1.18
CA ARG A 104 -6.35 -5.71 -1.31
C ARG A 104 -6.37 -4.47 -2.20
N LEU A 105 -5.20 -3.92 -2.55
CA LEU A 105 -4.99 -2.72 -3.35
C LEU A 105 -4.38 -3.09 -4.72
#